data_AF-A0A843BJ08-F1
#
_entry.id   AF-A0A843BJ08-F1
#
_cell.length_a   1.000
_cell.length_b   1.000
_cell.length_c   1.000
_cell.angle_alpha   90.00
_cell.angle_beta   90.00
_cell.angle_gamma   90.00
#
_symmetry.space_group_name_H-M   'P 1'
#
loop_
_entity.id
_entity.type
_entity.pdbx_description
1 polymer ?
#
loop_
_entity_poly.entity_id
_entity_poly.type
_entity_poly.pdbx_seq_one_letter_code
_entity_poly.pdbx_strand_id
1 'polypeptide(L)' 'MARARPYSERGSILECSSRKGVVFCMCEFPGGVRVMGRLTAGSRRAGSPVVLSGCGMDGDAPFFEVTSV' A
#
# COMPACT_ATOMS: atom_id res chain seq x y z
N MET A 1 13.86 -6.57 20.85
CA MET A 1 13.65 -5.55 19.81
C MET A 1 13.24 -6.25 18.53
N ALA A 2 12.06 -5.94 17.97
CA ALA A 2 11.67 -6.48 16.67
C ALA A 2 12.53 -5.82 15.58
N ARG A 3 13.24 -6.62 14.79
CA ARG A 3 14.04 -6.12 13.66
C ARG A 3 13.09 -5.81 12.51
N ALA A 4 12.96 -4.52 12.15
CA ALA A 4 12.25 -4.12 10.96
C ALA A 4 12.88 -4.82 9.74
N ARG A 5 12.07 -5.58 9.00
CA ARG A 5 12.50 -6.17 7.72
C ARG A 5 12.13 -5.18 6.62
N PRO A 6 13.07 -4.75 5.76
CA PRO A 6 12.71 -3.95 4.60
C PRO A 6 11.74 -4.77 3.73
N TYR A 7 10.56 -4.22 3.48
CA TYR A 7 9.52 -4.90 2.73
C TYR A 7 9.70 -4.57 1.24
N SER A 8 10.55 -5.35 0.56
CA SER A 8 10.82 -5.20 -0.88
C SER A 8 9.98 -6.13 -1.77
N GLU A 9 9.15 -6.99 -1.15
CA GLU A 9 8.34 -7.96 -1.88
C GLU A 9 7.06 -7.33 -2.44
N ARG A 10 6.61 -7.83 -3.60
CA ARG A 10 5.38 -7.38 -4.26
C ARG A 10 4.17 -7.91 -3.50
N GLY A 11 3.20 -7.04 -3.27
CA GLY A 11 1.88 -7.41 -2.79
C GLY A 11 0.86 -7.43 -3.93
N SER A 12 -0.41 -7.59 -3.56
CA SER A 12 -1.55 -7.46 -4.47
C SER A 12 -2.63 -6.57 -3.87
N ILE A 13 -3.33 -5.81 -4.72
CA ILE A 13 -4.50 -5.05 -4.30
C ILE A 13 -5.62 -6.03 -3.92
N LEU A 14 -6.16 -5.92 -2.72
CA LEU A 14 -7.40 -6.60 -2.33
C LEU A 14 -8.60 -5.78 -2.76
N GLU A 15 -8.63 -4.51 -2.38
CA GLU A 15 -9.76 -3.60 -2.61
C GLU A 15 -9.27 -2.16 -2.79
N CYS A 16 -10.02 -1.36 -3.55
CA CYS A 16 -9.77 0.07 -3.76
C CYS A 16 -11.03 0.88 -3.54
N SER A 17 -10.88 2.10 -3.01
CA SER A 17 -11.91 3.14 -3.07
C SER A 17 -11.28 4.48 -3.45
N SER A 18 -12.10 5.46 -3.81
CA SER A 18 -11.61 6.81 -4.09
C SER A 18 -12.46 7.86 -3.41
N ARG A 19 -11.81 8.89 -2.86
CA ARG A 19 -12.47 10.04 -2.23
C ARG A 19 -11.74 11.32 -2.61
N LYS A 20 -12.46 12.31 -3.14
CA LYS A 20 -11.91 13.62 -3.56
C LYS A 20 -10.67 13.50 -4.47
N GLY A 21 -10.69 12.57 -5.43
CA GLY A 21 -9.58 12.33 -6.37
C GLY A 21 -8.39 11.54 -5.81
N VAL A 22 -8.40 11.21 -4.51
CA VAL A 22 -7.40 10.32 -3.90
C VAL A 22 -7.91 8.88 -3.95
N VAL A 23 -7.05 7.96 -4.39
CA VAL A 23 -7.33 6.52 -4.39
C VAL A 23 -6.69 5.89 -3.18
N PHE A 24 -7.48 5.19 -2.39
CA PHE A 24 -7.04 4.39 -1.26
C PHE A 24 -7.20 2.92 -1.61
N CYS A 25 -6.26 2.08 -1.19
CA CYS A 25 -6.34 0.65 -1.41
C CYS A 25 -5.89 -0.12 -0.17
N MET A 26 -6.49 -1.30 0.01
CA MET A 26 -6.00 -2.33 0.90
C MET A 26 -5.18 -3.30 0.06
N CYS A 27 -3.95 -3.57 0.49
CA CYS A 27 -3.04 -4.47 -0.21
C CYS A 27 -2.63 -5.60 0.73
N GLU A 28 -2.50 -6.81 0.19
CA GLU A 28 -1.91 -7.94 0.90
C GLU A 28 -0.51 -8.21 0.37
N PHE A 29 0.42 -8.37 1.30
CA PHE A 29 1.80 -8.69 1.01
C PHE A 29 2.15 -10.07 1.61
N PRO A 30 3.20 -10.75 1.11
CA PRO A 30 3.68 -12.02 1.64
C PRO A 30 3.75 -12.11 3.18
N GLY A 31 3.36 -13.27 3.71
CA GLY A 31 3.21 -13.48 5.15
C GLY A 31 1.90 -12.94 5.74
N GLY A 32 0.93 -12.56 4.88
CA GLY A 32 -0.41 -12.14 5.30
C GLY A 32 -0.47 -10.72 5.85
N VAL A 33 0.56 -9.91 5.59
CA VAL A 33 0.60 -8.51 6.04
C VAL A 33 -0.34 -7.69 5.17
N ARG A 34 -1.31 -7.02 5.80
CA ARG A 34 -2.25 -6.14 5.10
C ARG A 34 -1.92 -4.69 5.40
N VAL A 35 -1.82 -3.88 4.35
CA VAL A 35 -1.50 -2.45 4.45
C VAL A 35 -2.59 -1.67 3.74
N MET A 36 -3.15 -0.69 4.43
CA MET A 36 -3.97 0.34 3.82
C MET A 36 -3.07 1.52 3.44
N GLY A 37 -3.15 1.95 2.19
CA GLY A 37 -2.33 3.05 1.69
C GLY A 37 -3.01 3.82 0.57
N ARG A 38 -2.35 4.89 0.16
CA ARG A 38 -2.74 5.68 -1.01
C ARG A 38 -2.09 5.07 -2.26
N LEU A 39 -2.91 4.79 -3.28
CA LEU A 39 -2.40 4.40 -4.59
C LEU A 39 -1.94 5.65 -5.35
N THR A 40 -0.64 5.77 -5.59
CA THR A 40 -0.03 6.94 -6.24
C THR A 40 -0.02 6.82 -7.76
N ALA A 41 0.10 5.61 -8.29
CA ALA A 41 0.09 5.32 -9.72
C ALA A 41 -0.30 3.86 -10.02
N GLY A 42 -0.66 3.58 -11.28
CA GLY A 42 -0.91 2.24 -11.81
C GLY A 42 -2.38 1.81 -11.81
N SER A 43 -2.60 0.50 -11.88
CA SER A 43 -3.92 -0.11 -11.96
C SER A 43 -4.66 -0.06 -10.62
N ARG A 44 -5.97 0.24 -10.68
CA ARG A 44 -6.87 0.28 -9.50
C ARG A 44 -7.59 -1.05 -9.26
N ARG A 45 -7.24 -2.10 -9.99
CA ARG A 45 -7.96 -3.37 -10.01
C ARG A 45 -7.49 -4.30 -8.88
N ALA A 46 -8.42 -4.98 -8.23
CA ALA A 46 -8.10 -6.08 -7.33
C ALA A 46 -7.26 -7.16 -8.05
N GLY A 47 -6.28 -7.71 -7.34
CA GLY A 47 -5.28 -8.63 -7.86
C GLY A 47 -4.10 -7.96 -8.58
N SER A 48 -4.14 -6.65 -8.85
CA SER A 48 -3.00 -5.97 -9.46
C SER A 48 -1.78 -6.00 -8.52
N PRO A 49 -0.58 -6.30 -9.03
CA PRO A 49 0.62 -6.33 -8.23
C PRO A 49 0.99 -4.90 -7.80
N VAL A 50 1.46 -4.76 -6.56
CA VAL A 50 1.85 -3.48 -5.98
C VAL A 50 3.18 -3.58 -5.26
N VAL A 51 3.83 -2.43 -5.12
CA VAL A 51 4.99 -2.24 -4.25
C VAL A 51 4.70 -1.09 -3.28
N LEU A 52 5.25 -1.17 -2.07
CA LEU A 52 5.32 -0.03 -1.16
C LEU A 52 6.29 0.98 -1.75
N SER A 53 5.80 2.16 -2.12
CA SER A 53 6.63 3.24 -2.68
C SER A 53 7.11 4.21 -1.61
N GLY A 54 6.40 4.29 -0.48
CA GLY A 54 6.74 5.18 0.62
C GLY A 54 5.93 4.90 1.87
N CYS A 55 6.46 5.31 3.02
CA CYS A 55 5.74 5.35 4.28
C CYS A 55 6.32 6.44 5.17
N GLY A 56 5.53 6.95 6.11
CA GLY A 56 5.99 7.97 7.03
C GLY A 56 4.93 8.38 8.04
N MET A 57 5.18 9.52 8.68
CA MET A 57 4.27 10.17 9.61
C MET A 57 3.90 11.54 9.05
N ASP A 58 2.61 11.84 8.98
CA ASP A 58 2.08 13.18 8.70
C ASP A 58 1.38 13.67 9.98
N GLY A 59 2.06 14.55 10.73
CA GLY A 59 1.73 14.80 12.13
C GLY A 59 1.83 13.51 12.96
N ASP A 60 0.75 13.17 13.66
CA ASP A 60 0.65 11.95 14.48
C ASP A 60 0.03 10.75 13.74
N ALA A 61 -0.27 10.91 12.44
CA ALA A 61 -0.91 9.86 11.64
C ALA A 61 0.09 9.15 10.73
N PRO A 62 0.19 7.80 10.78
CA PRO A 62 1.00 7.06 9.83
C PRO A 62 0.36 7.06 8.44
N PHE A 63 1.19 7.12 7.40
CA PHE A 63 0.74 6.95 6.03
C PHE A 63 1.58 5.93 5.27
N PHE A 64 0.96 5.33 4.27
CA PHE A 64 1.59 4.41 3.33
C PHE A 64 1.21 4.81 1.91
N GLU A 65 2.19 4.74 1.02
CA GLU A 65 2.03 4.95 -0.41
C GLU A 65 2.39 3.68 -1.14
N VAL A 66 1.57 3.38 -2.15
CA VAL A 66 1.68 2.16 -2.94
C VAL A 66 1.57 2.51 -4.41
N THR A 67 2.35 1.80 -5.22
CA THR A 67 2.34 1.91 -6.67
C THR A 67 1.97 0.56 -7.25
N SER A 68 0.98 0.52 -8.14
CA SER A 68 0.70 -0.67 -8.93
C SER A 68 1.69 -0.76 -10.09
N VAL A 69 2.29 -1.94 -10.25
CA VAL A 69 3.27 -2.28 -11.29
C VAL A 69 2.64 -3.06 -12.44
#